data_AF-A0A947TF36-F1
#
_entry.id   AF-A0A947TF36-F1
#
_cell.length_a   1.000
_cell.length_b   1.000
_cell.length_c   1.000
_cell.angle_alpha   90.00
_cell.angle_beta   90.00
_cell.angle_gamma   90.00
#
_symmetry.space_group_name_H-M   'P 1'
#
loop_
_entity.id
_entity.type
_entity.pdbx_description
1 polymer ?
#
loop_
_entity_poly.entity_id
_entity_poly.type
_entity_poly.pdbx_seq_one_letter_code
_entity_poly.pdbx_strand_id
1 'polypeptide(L)'
;MNASPVWHPFTQHGLGEPIPRIARAEGAALFTADGRRIVDAISSWWVTTHGHCHPAIMAAIAEQAGKLDQIIFAGWTHEPAE
;
A
#
# COMPACT_ATOMS: atom_id res chain seq x y z
N MET A 1 1.17 25.67 10.29
CA MET A 1 0.91 24.25 9.98
C MET A 1 2.25 23.56 9.89
N ASN A 2 2.48 22.51 10.67
CA ASN A 2 3.76 21.80 10.60
C ASN A 2 3.80 21.08 9.24
N ALA A 3 4.78 21.41 8.40
CA ALA A 3 4.93 20.77 7.10
C ALA A 3 5.10 19.26 7.31
N SER A 4 4.50 18.43 6.44
CA SER A 4 4.75 16.99 6.47
C SER A 4 6.26 16.74 6.43
N PRO A 5 6.83 15.92 7.34
CA PRO A 5 8.25 15.57 7.27
C PRO A 5 8.57 14.61 6.13
N VAL A 6 7.54 14.14 5.40
CA VAL A 6 7.67 13.17 4.31
C VAL A 6 7.84 13.89 2.98
N TRP A 7 8.86 13.49 2.21
CA TRP A 7 9.04 13.93 0.82
C TRP A 7 8.19 13.05 -0.10
N HIS A 8 7.07 13.59 -0.60
CA HIS A 8 6.17 12.87 -1.48
C HIS A 8 6.71 12.82 -2.93
N PRO A 9 6.77 11.63 -3.58
CA PRO A 9 7.19 11.52 -4.96
C PRO A 9 6.36 12.41 -5.90
N PHE A 10 7.02 13.03 -6.89
CA PHE A 10 6.38 13.87 -7.91
C PHE A 10 5.42 14.96 -7.37
N THR A 11 5.63 15.44 -6.13
CA THR A 11 4.77 16.46 -5.48
C THR A 11 5.51 17.79 -5.35
N GLN A 12 4.89 18.90 -5.77
CA GLN A 12 5.44 20.24 -5.61
C GLN A 12 5.13 20.80 -4.21
N HIS A 13 6.00 20.53 -3.24
CA HIS A 13 5.79 20.89 -1.83
C HIS A 13 5.76 22.41 -1.59
N GLY A 14 6.37 23.22 -2.47
CA GLY A 14 6.37 24.68 -2.34
C GLY A 14 5.00 25.34 -2.48
N LEU A 15 4.00 24.63 -3.05
CA LEU A 15 2.64 25.12 -3.17
C LEU A 15 1.83 25.01 -1.87
N GLY A 16 2.27 24.18 -0.92
CA GLY A 16 1.58 23.98 0.35
C GLY A 16 0.19 23.34 0.22
N GLU A 17 -0.08 22.64 -0.89
CA GLU A 17 -1.34 21.95 -1.09
C GLU A 17 -1.55 20.84 -0.03
N PRO A 18 -2.78 20.66 0.47
CA PRO A 18 -3.05 19.64 1.46
C PRO A 18 -2.93 18.24 0.85
N ILE A 19 -2.18 17.37 1.51
CA ILE A 19 -2.02 15.97 1.11
C ILE A 19 -3.16 15.15 1.74
N PRO A 20 -4.05 14.53 0.94
CA PRO A 20 -5.15 13.75 1.49
C PRO A 20 -4.65 12.56 2.29
N ARG A 21 -5.09 12.42 3.54
CA ARG A 21 -4.80 11.24 4.36
C ARG A 21 -5.79 10.13 4.05
N ILE A 22 -5.30 8.98 3.61
CA ILE A 22 -6.10 7.76 3.44
C ILE A 22 -6.08 6.97 4.75
N ALA A 23 -7.24 6.60 5.27
CA ALA A 23 -7.41 5.86 6.52
C ALA A 23 -7.57 4.34 6.30
N ARG A 24 -8.22 3.94 5.19
CA ARG A 24 -8.34 2.54 4.76
C ARG A 24 -8.62 2.46 3.26
N ALA A 25 -8.52 1.27 2.70
CA ALA A 25 -8.86 0.98 1.32
C ALA A 25 -9.54 -0.40 1.20
N GLU A 26 -10.36 -0.60 0.18
CA GLU A 26 -11.11 -1.85 -0.04
C GLU A 26 -11.56 -1.93 -1.51
N GLY A 27 -11.19 -3.01 -2.21
CA GLY A 27 -11.50 -3.16 -3.62
C GLY A 27 -10.95 -1.99 -4.44
N ALA A 28 -11.77 -1.35 -5.26
CA ALA A 28 -11.36 -0.16 -6.04
C ALA A 28 -11.55 1.18 -5.29
N ALA A 29 -11.71 1.18 -3.97
CA ALA A 29 -12.02 2.38 -3.19
C ALA A 29 -10.95 2.72 -2.14
N LEU A 30 -10.66 4.02 -2.03
CA LEU A 30 -9.90 4.64 -0.95
C LEU A 30 -10.86 5.39 -0.03
N PHE A 31 -10.61 5.35 1.27
CA PHE A 31 -11.38 6.07 2.28
C PHE A 31 -10.47 7.05 3.00
N THR A 32 -10.75 8.34 2.85
CA THR A 32 -9.97 9.40 3.49
C THR A 32 -10.28 9.48 4.99
N ALA A 33 -9.37 10.08 5.76
CA ALA A 33 -9.55 10.26 7.20
C ALA A 33 -10.75 11.16 7.58
N ASP A 34 -11.22 11.99 6.64
CA ASP A 34 -12.44 12.81 6.77
C ASP A 34 -13.72 12.08 6.32
N GLY A 35 -13.63 10.78 5.99
CA GLY A 35 -14.78 9.92 5.70
C GLY A 35 -15.21 9.87 4.23
N ARG A 36 -14.56 10.59 3.31
CA ARG A 36 -14.89 10.50 1.88
C ARG A 36 -14.44 9.16 1.30
N ARG A 37 -15.24 8.64 0.37
CA ARG A 37 -14.92 7.47 -0.46
C ARG A 37 -14.52 7.93 -1.86
N ILE A 38 -13.36 7.52 -2.33
CA ILE A 38 -12.78 7.89 -3.62
C ILE A 38 -12.55 6.60 -4.41
N VAL A 39 -12.89 6.58 -5.70
CA VAL A 39 -12.52 5.47 -6.58
C VAL A 39 -11.05 5.61 -6.97
N ASP A 40 -10.26 4.58 -6.74
CA ASP A 40 -8.91 4.47 -7.27
C ASP A 40 -8.98 4.04 -8.74
N ALA A 41 -9.04 5.04 -9.63
CA ALA A 41 -9.19 4.81 -11.06
C ALA A 41 -7.87 4.52 -11.80
N ILE A 42 -6.74 4.48 -11.07
CA ILE A 42 -5.40 4.25 -11.64
C ILE A 42 -4.70 3.03 -11.03
N SER A 43 -5.42 2.24 -10.24
CA SER A 43 -4.90 1.07 -9.51
C SER A 43 -3.63 1.38 -8.71
N SER A 44 -3.60 2.56 -8.08
CA SER A 44 -2.47 3.07 -7.29
C SER A 44 -1.15 2.94 -8.04
N TRP A 45 -1.08 3.59 -9.21
CA TRP A 45 0.05 3.50 -10.12
C TRP A 45 0.21 2.11 -10.75
N TRP A 46 -0.92 1.56 -11.25
CA TRP A 46 -1.01 0.34 -12.05
C TRP A 46 -0.68 -0.99 -11.33
N VAL A 47 -0.43 -0.97 -10.02
CA VAL A 47 0.01 -2.17 -9.28
C VAL A 47 -1.09 -2.89 -8.50
N THR A 48 -2.22 -2.22 -8.22
CA THR A 48 -3.29 -2.78 -7.39
C THR A 48 -4.38 -3.47 -8.22
N THR A 49 -3.98 -4.42 -9.08
CA THR A 49 -4.86 -5.06 -10.07
C THR A 49 -6.04 -5.83 -9.46
N HIS A 50 -5.82 -6.49 -8.32
CA HIS A 50 -6.87 -7.25 -7.62
C HIS A 50 -7.68 -6.40 -6.63
N GLY A 51 -7.49 -5.08 -6.63
CA GLY A 51 -8.06 -4.19 -5.65
C GLY A 51 -7.31 -4.18 -4.32
N HIS A 52 -7.56 -3.12 -3.55
CA HIS A 52 -6.97 -2.90 -2.25
C HIS A 52 -7.46 -3.92 -1.23
N CYS A 53 -6.55 -4.35 -0.34
CA CYS A 53 -6.84 -5.25 0.77
C CYS A 53 -7.57 -6.55 0.36
N HIS A 54 -7.22 -7.12 -0.80
CA HIS A 54 -7.83 -8.36 -1.28
C HIS A 54 -7.65 -9.50 -0.24
N PRO A 55 -8.73 -10.13 0.26
CA PRO A 55 -8.67 -11.02 1.43
C PRO A 55 -7.66 -12.17 1.30
N ALA A 56 -7.62 -12.83 0.13
CA ALA A 56 -6.70 -13.94 -0.09
C ALA A 56 -5.22 -13.52 -0.10
N ILE A 57 -4.91 -12.35 -0.67
CA ILE A 57 -3.53 -11.84 -0.74
C ILE A 57 -3.07 -11.43 0.66
N MET A 58 -3.95 -10.75 1.41
CA MET A 58 -3.61 -10.30 2.76
C MET A 58 -3.45 -11.45 3.75
N ALA A 59 -4.28 -12.49 3.63
CA ALA A 59 -4.13 -13.70 4.41
C ALA A 59 -2.79 -14.40 4.12
N ALA A 60 -2.43 -14.58 2.84
CA ALA A 60 -1.19 -15.22 2.44
C ALA A 60 0.06 -14.45 2.94
N ILE A 61 0.06 -13.12 2.83
CA ILE A 61 1.15 -12.29 3.35
C ILE A 61 1.28 -12.41 4.87
N ALA A 62 0.16 -12.31 5.60
CA ALA A 62 0.17 -12.40 7.06
C ALA A 62 0.61 -13.77 7.56
N GLU A 63 0.13 -14.84 6.91
CA GLU A 63 0.54 -16.21 7.22
C GLU A 63 2.04 -16.41 7.01
N GLN A 64 2.56 -15.99 5.84
CA GLN A 64 3.97 -16.19 5.54
C GLN A 64 4.87 -15.34 6.44
N ALA A 65 4.53 -14.07 6.68
CA ALA A 65 5.29 -13.20 7.57
C ALA A 65 5.34 -13.73 9.02
N GLY A 66 4.32 -14.47 9.46
CA GLY A 66 4.32 -15.15 10.77
C GLY A 66 5.22 -16.39 10.83
N LYS A 67 5.63 -16.95 9.67
CA LYS A 67 6.47 -18.15 9.57
C LYS A 67 7.93 -17.81 9.23
N LEU A 68 8.14 -16.96 8.24
CA LEU A 68 9.45 -16.62 7.67
C LEU A 68 9.33 -15.28 6.93
N ASP A 69 10.15 -14.31 7.32
CA ASP A 69 10.20 -12.98 6.69
C ASP A 69 11.13 -12.96 5.48
N GLN A 70 12.44 -13.10 5.68
CA GLN A 70 13.44 -13.05 4.63
C GLN A 70 14.67 -13.88 5.00
N ILE A 71 15.10 -14.73 4.08
CA ILE A 71 16.41 -15.38 4.13
C ILE A 71 17.17 -15.09 2.84
N ILE A 72 18.50 -15.08 2.91
CA ILE A 72 19.34 -14.96 1.74
C ILE A 72 19.21 -16.21 0.85
N PHE A 73 18.97 -16.04 -0.44
CA PHE A 73 18.85 -17.13 -1.42
C PHE A 73 20.20 -17.72 -1.86
N ALA A 74 21.29 -17.43 -1.13
CA ALA A 74 22.65 -17.88 -1.43
C ALA A 74 22.86 -19.33 -0.96
N GLY A 75 22.24 -20.28 -1.67
CA GLY A 75 22.27 -21.71 -1.35
C GLY A 75 21.15 -22.19 -0.42
N TRP A 76 20.17 -21.32 -0.14
CA TRP A 76 18.98 -21.64 0.65
C TRP A 76 17.72 -21.32 -0.16
N THR A 77 16.64 -22.09 0.05
CA THR A 77 15.33 -21.89 -0.58
C THR A 77 14.19 -22.11 0.44
N HIS A 78 12.96 -21.85 0.04
CA HIS A 78 11.74 -22.08 0.84
C HIS A 78 10.53 -22.32 -0.07
N GLU A 79 9.51 -22.98 0.46
CA GLU A 79 8.35 -23.45 -0.32
C GLU A 79 7.66 -22.34 -1.15
N PRO A 80 7.43 -21.09 -0.67
CA PRO A 80 6.81 -20.06 -1.51
C PRO A 80 7.62 -19.56 -2.72
N ALA A 81 8.90 -19.93 -2.83
CA ALA A 81 9.76 -19.54 -3.95
C ALA A 81 9.94 -20.65 -5.01
N GLU A 82 9.42 -21.86 -4.74
CA GLU A 82 9.44 -23.02 -5.64
C GLU A 82 8.02 -23.31 -6.16
#